data_AF-A0A1H3XFI2-F1
#
_entry.id   AF-A0A1H3XFI2-F1
#
_cell.length_a   1.000
_cell.length_b   1.000
_cell.length_c   1.000
_cell.angle_alpha   90.00
_cell.angle_beta   90.00
_cell.angle_gamma   90.00
#
_symmetry.space_group_name_H-M   'P 1'
#
loop_
_entity.id
_entity.type
_entity.pdbx_description
1 polymer ?
#
loop_
_entity_poly.entity_id
_entity_poly.type
_entity_poly.pdbx_seq_one_letter_code
_entity_poly.pdbx_strand_id
1 'polypeptide(L)'
;MDKTKPINPIAYQPGLKKIRKRRWFLWAVICAYLPAMMIALDSPDYRNRATVVFCVWIALLIIAVVFACIVRCPRCGECFHTHGPTFLPLRRCLHCALHINADKRGAEAISPQAKPPKKK
;
A
#
# COMPACT_ATOMS: atom_id res chain seq x y z
N MET A 1 -16.48 -3.16 -24.95
CA MET A 1 -17.03 -1.81 -24.74
C MET A 1 -16.13 -1.08 -23.77
N ASP A 2 -15.33 -0.18 -24.33
CA ASP A 2 -14.32 0.62 -23.65
C ASP A 2 -15.00 1.70 -22.80
N LYS A 3 -14.70 1.75 -21.49
CA LYS A 3 -15.14 2.81 -20.59
C LYS A 3 -13.91 3.61 -20.18
N THR A 4 -13.38 4.41 -21.10
CA THR A 4 -12.42 5.49 -20.81
C THR A 4 -13.12 6.58 -20.01
N LYS A 5 -13.33 6.33 -18.71
CA LYS A 5 -13.80 7.35 -17.77
C LYS A 5 -12.70 8.40 -17.64
N PRO A 6 -13.00 9.70 -17.87
CA PRO A 6 -12.00 10.76 -17.86
C PRO A 6 -11.30 10.78 -16.51
N ILE A 7 -9.97 10.94 -16.54
CA ILE A 7 -9.17 11.08 -15.33
C ILE A 7 -9.47 12.48 -14.79
N ASN A 8 -10.38 12.59 -13.81
CA ASN A 8 -10.59 13.82 -13.08
C ASN A 8 -9.59 13.87 -11.91
N PRO A 9 -8.42 14.53 -12.06
CA PRO A 9 -7.34 14.49 -11.06
C PRO A 9 -7.84 14.98 -9.69
N ILE A 10 -8.73 15.98 -9.66
CA ILE A 10 -9.30 16.56 -8.44
C ILE A 10 -10.19 15.56 -7.70
N ALA A 11 -10.96 14.74 -8.42
CA ALA A 11 -11.88 13.77 -7.80
C ALA A 11 -11.14 12.59 -7.14
N TYR A 12 -9.91 12.27 -7.59
CA TYR A 12 -9.15 11.12 -7.11
C TYR A 12 -8.13 11.45 -6.01
N GLN A 13 -7.84 12.74 -5.79
CA GLN A 13 -6.98 13.26 -4.72
C GLN A 13 -7.22 12.59 -3.35
N PRO A 14 -8.46 12.54 -2.79
CA PRO A 14 -8.67 12.01 -1.44
C PRO A 14 -8.38 10.51 -1.35
N GLY A 15 -8.76 9.74 -2.37
CA GLY A 15 -8.47 8.31 -2.45
C GLY A 15 -6.98 8.03 -2.52
N LEU A 16 -6.26 8.75 -3.39
CA LEU A 16 -4.81 8.59 -3.60
C LEU A 16 -3.99 9.03 -2.37
N LYS A 17 -4.40 10.09 -1.67
CA LYS A 17 -3.77 10.51 -0.40
C LYS A 17 -3.89 9.43 0.68
N LYS A 18 -5.02 8.72 0.73
CA LYS A 18 -5.23 7.59 1.66
C LYS A 18 -4.28 6.42 1.37
N ILE A 19 -4.07 6.08 0.09
CA ILE A 19 -3.12 5.03 -0.33
C ILE A 19 -1.70 5.40 0.10
N ARG A 20 -1.29 6.65 -0.18
CA ARG A 20 0.04 7.16 0.19
C ARG A 20 0.27 7.12 1.70
N LYS A 21 -0.71 7.58 2.50
CA LYS A 21 -0.61 7.56 3.97
C LYS A 21 -0.45 6.14 4.51
N ARG A 22 -1.21 5.16 3.99
CA ARG A 22 -1.11 3.76 4.42
C ARG A 22 0.21 3.11 4.02
N ARG A 23 0.72 3.44 2.83
CA ARG A 23 2.06 2.99 2.40
C ARG A 23 3.16 3.59 3.28
N TRP A 24 3.05 4.87 3.61
CA TRP A 24 3.98 5.53 4.52
C TRP A 24 3.90 4.96 5.95
N PHE A 25 2.70 4.58 6.41
CA PHE A 25 2.53 3.88 7.68
C PHE A 25 3.24 2.51 7.69
N LEU A 26 3.10 1.71 6.63
CA LEU A 26 3.85 0.44 6.49
C LEU A 26 5.36 0.68 6.55
N TRP A 27 5.87 1.67 5.81
CA TRP A 27 7.28 2.03 5.85
C TRP A 27 7.72 2.52 7.24
N ALA A 28 6.90 3.31 7.92
CA ALA A 28 7.20 3.76 9.29
C ALA A 28 7.29 2.58 10.27
N VAL A 29 6.39 1.59 10.19
CA VAL A 29 6.43 0.38 11.02
C VAL A 29 7.68 -0.44 10.74
N ILE A 30 8.06 -0.60 9.47
CA ILE A 30 9.29 -1.31 9.09
C ILE A 30 10.54 -0.58 9.62
N CYS A 31 10.62 0.75 9.42
CA CYS A 31 11.75 1.55 9.89
C CYS A 31 11.82 1.59 11.43
N ALA A 32 10.69 1.55 12.13
CA ALA A 32 10.64 1.54 13.59
C ALA A 32 11.20 0.25 14.22
N TYR A 33 11.31 -0.85 13.46
CA TYR A 33 11.86 -2.11 13.95
C TYR A 33 13.31 -1.98 14.45
N LEU A 34 14.17 -1.36 13.63
CA LEU A 34 15.60 -1.22 13.89
C LEU A 34 15.89 -0.50 15.22
N PRO A 35 15.38 0.73 15.46
CA PRO A 35 15.62 1.42 16.72
C PRO A 35 14.98 0.68 17.91
N ALA A 36 13.80 0.06 17.73
CA ALA A 36 13.16 -0.71 18.79
C ALA A 36 13.98 -1.95 19.18
N MET A 37 14.62 -2.63 18.22
CA MET A 37 15.53 -3.75 18.50
C MET A 37 16.83 -3.31 19.17
N MET A 38 17.41 -2.18 18.76
CA MET A 38 18.62 -1.66 19.40
C MET A 38 18.38 -1.42 20.91
N ILE A 39 17.24 -0.81 21.26
CA ILE A 39 16.87 -0.55 22.66
C ILE A 39 16.59 -1.87 23.42
N ALA A 40 15.96 -2.85 22.76
CA ALA A 40 15.65 -4.14 23.38
C ALA A 40 16.92 -4.95 23.70
N LEU A 41 17.95 -4.86 22.84
CA LEU A 41 19.21 -5.59 22.98
C LEU A 41 20.15 -4.98 24.01
N ASP A 42 20.07 -3.67 24.25
CA ASP A 42 20.87 -2.97 25.28
C ASP A 42 20.40 -3.24 26.72
N SER A 43 19.32 -4.01 26.88
CA SER A 43 18.73 -4.30 28.19
C SER A 43 19.31 -5.57 28.82
N PRO A 44 19.43 -5.63 30.17
CA PRO A 44 19.96 -6.81 30.87
C PRO A 44 19.12 -8.08 30.64
N ASP A 45 17.81 -7.94 30.49
CA ASP A 45 16.87 -9.02 30.12
C ASP A 45 16.57 -9.05 28.61
N TYR A 46 17.63 -9.03 27.78
CA TYR A 46 17.52 -8.92 26.32
C TYR A 46 16.57 -9.97 25.70
N ARG A 47 16.53 -11.20 26.23
CA ARG A 47 15.72 -12.30 25.67
C ARG A 47 14.21 -12.03 25.80
N ASN A 48 13.76 -11.62 26.98
CA ASN A 48 12.34 -11.32 27.21
C ASN A 48 11.92 -10.03 26.50
N ARG A 49 12.74 -8.97 26.59
CA ARG A 49 12.44 -7.70 25.95
C ARG A 49 12.45 -7.79 24.43
N ALA A 50 13.42 -8.47 23.83
CA ALA A 50 13.46 -8.67 22.38
C ALA A 50 12.25 -9.47 21.90
N THR A 51 11.84 -10.51 22.64
CA THR A 51 10.64 -11.31 22.30
C THR A 51 9.37 -10.44 22.33
N VAL A 52 9.17 -9.64 23.39
CA VAL A 52 8.01 -8.75 23.51
C VAL A 52 7.99 -7.73 22.38
N VAL A 53 9.12 -7.04 22.13
CA VAL A 53 9.20 -6.02 21.06
C VAL A 53 8.99 -6.65 19.69
N PHE A 54 9.52 -7.85 19.44
CA PHE A 54 9.30 -8.58 18.19
C PHE A 54 7.83 -8.96 18.00
N CYS A 55 7.17 -9.52 19.02
CA CYS A 55 5.75 -9.87 18.97
C CYS A 55 4.86 -8.64 18.72
N VAL A 56 5.11 -7.54 19.44
CA VAL A 56 4.38 -6.28 19.25
C VAL A 56 4.60 -5.72 17.85
N TRP A 57 5.85 -5.76 17.37
CA TRP A 57 6.19 -5.29 16.03
C TRP A 57 5.52 -6.12 14.93
N ILE A 58 5.52 -7.45 15.05
CA ILE A 58 4.80 -8.34 14.12
C ILE A 58 3.31 -8.01 14.08
N ALA A 59 2.68 -7.82 15.24
CA ALA A 59 1.26 -7.46 15.29
C ALA A 59 0.98 -6.15 14.55
N LEU A 60 1.81 -5.12 14.79
CA LEU A 60 1.72 -3.84 14.07
C LEU A 60 1.96 -4.00 12.57
N LEU A 61 2.90 -4.85 12.17
CA LEU A 61 3.20 -5.13 10.77
C LEU A 61 2.01 -5.80 10.07
N ILE A 62 1.40 -6.81 10.70
CA ILE A 62 0.21 -7.49 10.19
C ILE A 62 -0.93 -6.48 9.98
N ILE A 63 -1.18 -5.65 10.99
CA ILE A 63 -2.20 -4.59 10.91
C ILE A 63 -1.89 -3.63 9.75
N ALA A 64 -0.64 -3.18 9.61
CA ALA A 64 -0.21 -2.29 8.53
C ALA A 64 -0.42 -2.91 7.14
N VAL A 65 -0.09 -4.20 6.97
CA VAL A 65 -0.30 -4.94 5.70
C VAL A 65 -1.79 -5.08 5.40
N VAL A 66 -2.61 -5.49 6.38
CA VAL A 66 -4.08 -5.60 6.20
C VAL A 66 -4.66 -4.24 5.78
N PHE A 67 -4.25 -3.15 6.44
CA PHE A 67 -4.65 -1.81 6.04
C PHE A 67 -4.19 -1.45 4.63
N ALA A 68 -3.00 -1.86 4.20
CA ALA A 68 -2.51 -1.64 2.84
C ALA A 68 -3.31 -2.45 1.80
N CYS A 69 -3.71 -3.69 2.12
CA CYS A 69 -4.49 -4.56 1.24
C CYS A 69 -5.94 -4.07 1.03
N ILE A 70 -6.60 -3.56 2.08
CA ILE A 70 -8.02 -3.14 2.03
C ILE A 70 -8.20 -1.76 1.34
N VAL A 71 -7.12 -1.13 0.89
CA VAL A 71 -7.23 0.17 0.19
C VAL A 71 -7.92 0.00 -1.15
N ARG A 72 -9.10 0.58 -1.29
CA ARG A 72 -9.83 0.65 -2.55
C ARG A 72 -9.29 1.75 -3.46
N CYS A 73 -9.18 1.42 -4.74
CA CYS A 73 -8.85 2.36 -5.80
C CYS A 73 -10.03 3.34 -6.03
N PRO A 74 -9.80 4.67 -6.09
CA PRO A 74 -10.85 5.64 -6.33
C PRO A 74 -11.43 5.60 -7.77
N ARG A 75 -10.79 4.87 -8.70
CA ARG A 75 -11.24 4.74 -10.10
C ARG A 75 -12.05 3.47 -10.35
N CYS A 76 -11.53 2.31 -9.97
CA CYS A 76 -12.20 1.02 -10.20
C CYS A 76 -12.96 0.48 -8.99
N GLY A 77 -12.80 1.05 -7.78
CA GLY A 77 -13.43 0.55 -6.56
C GLY A 77 -12.79 -0.71 -5.97
N GLU A 78 -11.98 -1.42 -6.76
CA GLU A 78 -11.27 -2.63 -6.34
C GLU A 78 -10.06 -2.35 -5.44
N CYS A 79 -9.60 -3.37 -4.73
CA CYS A 79 -8.39 -3.31 -3.91
C CYS A 79 -7.16 -2.97 -4.77
N PHE A 80 -6.42 -1.93 -4.36
CA PHE A 80 -5.36 -1.32 -5.17
C PHE A 80 -4.14 -2.25 -5.32
N HIS A 81 -3.80 -3.00 -4.28
CA HIS A 81 -2.58 -3.82 -4.17
C HIS A 81 -2.79 -5.32 -4.32
N THR A 82 -4.02 -5.78 -4.50
CA THR A 82 -4.34 -7.22 -4.54
C THR A 82 -4.98 -7.58 -5.88
N HIS A 83 -4.35 -8.52 -6.58
CA HIS A 83 -4.91 -9.24 -7.72
C HIS A 83 -4.51 -10.71 -7.53
N GLY A 84 -5.38 -11.48 -6.86
CA GLY A 84 -5.02 -12.82 -6.36
C GLY A 84 -4.25 -12.81 -5.03
N PRO A 85 -3.52 -13.89 -4.67
CA PRO A 85 -2.89 -14.07 -3.36
C PRO A 85 -1.63 -13.21 -3.13
N THR A 86 -1.09 -12.58 -4.18
CA THR A 86 0.15 -11.81 -4.11
C THR A 86 -0.09 -10.34 -3.73
N PHE A 87 0.43 -9.93 -2.56
CA PHE A 87 0.57 -8.54 -2.17
C PHE A 87 1.77 -7.91 -2.88
N LEU A 88 1.53 -7.25 -4.01
CA LEU A 88 2.56 -6.43 -4.67
C LEU A 88 2.31 -4.96 -4.33
N PRO A 89 3.18 -4.32 -3.53
CA PRO A 89 3.08 -2.89 -3.22
C PRO A 89 3.52 -2.03 -4.42
N LEU A 90 2.94 -2.27 -5.60
CA LEU A 90 3.19 -1.55 -6.84
C LEU A 90 2.68 -0.12 -6.74
N ARG A 91 3.32 0.79 -7.48
CA ARG A 91 2.91 2.20 -7.59
C ARG A 91 1.68 2.41 -8.49
N ARG A 92 1.12 1.33 -9.04
CA ARG A 92 -0.03 1.32 -9.94
C ARG A 92 -1.06 0.31 -9.45
N CYS A 93 -2.34 0.62 -9.63
CA CYS A 93 -3.43 -0.33 -9.37
C CYS A 93 -3.32 -1.54 -10.30
N LEU A 94 -3.45 -2.76 -9.79
CA LEU A 94 -3.36 -3.97 -10.63
C LEU A 94 -4.55 -4.14 -11.59
N HIS A 95 -5.70 -3.52 -11.30
CA HIS A 95 -6.92 -3.64 -12.13
C HIS A 95 -7.04 -2.58 -13.21
N CYS A 96 -6.80 -1.31 -12.84
CA CYS A 96 -7.00 -0.17 -13.75
C CYS A 96 -5.71 0.58 -14.12
N ALA A 97 -4.55 0.07 -13.70
CA ALA A 97 -3.23 0.69 -13.90
C ALA A 97 -3.08 2.13 -13.38
N LEU A 98 -4.05 2.64 -12.60
CA LEU A 98 -4.01 4.00 -12.07
C LEU A 98 -2.77 4.19 -11.20
N HIS A 99 -1.95 5.17 -11.57
CA HIS A 99 -0.75 5.51 -10.82
C HIS A 99 -1.09 6.19 -9.49
N ILE A 100 -0.35 5.89 -8.43
CA ILE A 100 -0.57 6.45 -7.08
C ILE A 100 -0.41 7.98 -7.00
N ASN A 101 0.32 8.56 -7.96
CA ASN A 101 0.51 10.00 -8.13
C ASN A 101 -0.22 10.56 -9.36
N ALA A 102 -1.25 9.88 -9.87
CA ALA A 102 -2.05 10.38 -10.99
C ALA A 102 -2.75 11.72 -10.69
N ASP A 103 -2.84 12.09 -9.41
CA ASP A 103 -3.36 13.38 -8.95
C ASP A 103 -2.32 14.52 -9.00
N LYS A 104 -1.02 14.17 -9.01
CA LYS A 104 0.11 15.13 -9.05
C LYS A 104 0.78 15.21 -10.42
N ARG A 105 0.68 14.14 -11.21
CA ARG A 105 1.05 14.16 -12.63
C ARG A 105 -0.09 14.86 -13.35
N GLY A 106 0.20 15.94 -14.07
CA GLY A 106 -0.78 16.56 -14.97
C GLY A 106 -1.43 15.49 -15.83
N ALA A 107 -2.74 15.65 -16.13
CA ALA A 107 -3.59 14.65 -16.75
C ALA A 107 -2.82 13.76 -17.73
N GLU A 108 -2.46 12.55 -17.28
CA GLU A 108 -1.65 11.63 -18.06
C GLU A 108 -2.53 11.18 -19.23
N ALA A 109 -2.26 11.71 -20.43
CA ALA A 109 -3.12 11.61 -21.60
C ALA A 109 -3.39 10.16 -22.03
N ILE A 110 -2.54 9.21 -21.61
CA ILE A 110 -2.64 7.80 -21.94
C ILE A 110 -2.14 6.99 -20.74
N SER A 111 -3.06 6.48 -19.92
CA SER A 111 -2.72 5.45 -18.92
C SER A 111 -2.54 4.12 -19.68
N PRO A 112 -1.35 3.47 -19.62
CA PRO A 112 -1.17 2.17 -20.24
C PRO A 112 -2.18 1.19 -19.63
N GLN A 113 -3.12 0.73 -20.46
CA GLN A 113 -4.19 -0.18 -20.07
C GLN A 113 -3.59 -1.45 -19.45
N ALA A 114 -4.10 -1.86 -18.29
CA ALA A 114 -3.80 -3.19 -17.76
C ALA A 114 -4.38 -4.22 -18.74
N LYS A 115 -3.56 -5.17 -19.20
CA LYS A 115 -4.00 -6.24 -20.10
C LYS A 115 -5.16 -6.97 -19.41
N PRO A 116 -6.35 -7.10 -20.05
CA PRO A 116 -7.47 -7.80 -19.43
C PRO A 116 -7.05 -9.24 -19.08
N PRO A 117 -7.53 -9.82 -17.96
CA PRO A 117 -7.24 -11.19 -17.64
C PRO A 117 -7.69 -12.07 -18.80
N LYS A 118 -6.78 -12.90 -19.34
CA LYS A 118 -7.13 -13.93 -20.32
C LYS A 118 -8.19 -14.81 -19.67
N LYS A 119 -9.43 -14.77 -20.18
CA LYS A 119 -10.42 -15.80 -19.89
C LYS A 119 -9.83 -17.13 -20.37
N LYS A 120 -9.67 -18.08 -19.45
CA LYS A 120 -9.45 -19.49 -19.79
C LYS A 120 -10.77 -20.09 -20.23
#